data_AF-A0A2G6PPT9-F1
#
_entry.id   AF-A0A2G6PPT9-F1
#
_cell.length_a   1.000
_cell.length_b   1.000
_cell.length_c   1.000
_cell.angle_alpha   90.00
_cell.angle_beta   90.00
_cell.angle_gamma   90.00
#
_symmetry.space_group_name_H-M   'P 1'
#
loop_
_entity.id
_entity.type
_entity.pdbx_description
1 polymer ?
#
loop_
_entity_poly.entity_id
_entity_poly.type
_entity_poly.pdbx_seq_one_letter_code
_entity_poly.pdbx_strand_id
1 'polypeptide(L)' 'FDPFIKIKRSDWQGQVGAGVEFFATYFKFGMELKYSHGIGNVFIQDGTTVSKPIDKLYNRVWWFSLIFEG' A
#
# COMPACT_ATOMS: atom_id res chain seq x y z
N PHE A 1 -4.96 27.84 -14.09
CA PHE A 1 -5.29 27.04 -12.89
C PHE A 1 -4.54 25.75 -13.02
N ASP A 2 -3.68 25.43 -12.04
CA ASP A 2 -2.83 24.23 -12.09
C ASP A 2 -3.46 23.18 -11.17
N PRO A 3 -4.20 22.19 -11.71
CA PRO A 3 -4.96 21.24 -10.90
C PRO A 3 -4.10 20.09 -10.35
N PHE A 4 -2.78 20.22 -10.34
CA PHE A 4 -1.88 19.11 -10.06
C PHE A 4 -1.58 19.00 -8.56
N ILE A 5 -1.89 17.82 -8.01
CA ILE A 5 -1.52 17.45 -6.65
C ILE A 5 -0.09 16.90 -6.68
N LYS A 6 0.85 17.56 -6.00
CA LYS A 6 2.24 17.09 -5.89
C LYS A 6 2.36 16.07 -4.76
N ILE A 7 2.78 14.86 -5.12
CA ILE A 7 3.01 13.77 -4.17
C ILE A 7 4.53 13.61 -3.98
N LYS A 8 4.95 13.42 -2.73
CA LYS A 8 6.36 13.20 -2.40
C LYS A 8 6.82 11.85 -2.98
N ARG A 9 7.92 11.87 -3.74
CA ARG A 9 8.49 10.66 -4.36
C ARG A 9 9.04 9.65 -3.36
N SER A 10 9.42 10.11 -2.16
CA SER A 10 9.97 9.26 -1.11
C SER A 10 8.95 9.17 0.03
N ASP A 11 8.42 7.97 0.23
CA ASP A 11 7.52 7.60 1.32
C ASP A 11 8.11 6.42 2.09
N TRP A 12 7.92 6.41 3.40
CA TRP A 12 8.31 5.30 4.26
C TRP A 12 7.07 4.51 4.64
N GLN A 13 7.07 3.22 4.30
CA GLN A 13 5.91 2.35 4.46
C GLN A 13 6.28 1.19 5.39
N GLY A 14 5.50 1.04 6.46
CA GLY A 14 5.52 -0.15 7.30
C GLY A 14 4.68 -1.24 6.64
N GLN A 15 5.20 -2.46 6.62
CA GLN A 15 4.50 -3.61 6.04
C GLN A 15 4.42 -4.71 7.08
N VAL A 16 3.23 -5.28 7.22
CA VAL A 16 2.97 -6.44 8.06
C VAL A 16 2.29 -7.50 7.21
N GLY A 17 2.76 -8.74 7.27
CA GLY A 17 2.22 -9.83 6.46
C GLY A 17 2.11 -11.10 7.27
N ALA A 18 1.09 -11.89 6.95
CA ALA A 18 0.89 -13.24 7.45
C ALA A 18 0.58 -14.15 6.27
N GLY A 19 1.20 -15.33 6.26
CA GLY A 19 0.99 -16.33 5.23
C GLY A 19 0.76 -17.70 5.85
N VAL A 20 -0.10 -18.49 5.22
CA VAL A 20 -0.31 -19.90 5.52
C VAL A 20 -0.03 -20.72 4.26
N GLU A 21 0.69 -21.82 4.43
CA GLU A 21 1.02 -22.72 3.33
C GLU A 21 0.46 -24.10 3.64
N PHE A 22 -0.38 -24.60 2.73
CA PHE A 22 -0.94 -25.94 2.77
C PHE A 22 -0.18 -26.83 1.79
N PHE A 23 0.39 -27.90 2.32
CA PHE A 23 1.09 -28.91 1.55
C PHE A 23 0.16 -30.12 1.36
N ALA A 24 -0.40 -30.28 0.16
CA ALA A 24 -1.11 -31.50 -0.22
C ALA A 24 -0.23 -32.33 -1.17
N THR A 25 -0.48 -33.64 -1.22
CA THR A 25 0.29 -34.58 -2.05
C THR A 25 0.25 -34.26 -3.55
N TYR A 26 -0.79 -33.55 -4.01
CA TYR A 26 -0.99 -33.20 -5.42
C TYR A 26 -0.83 -31.71 -5.72
N PHE A 27 -0.85 -30.84 -4.72
CA PHE A 27 -0.68 -29.39 -4.91
C PHE A 27 -0.27 -28.72 -3.60
N LYS A 28 0.52 -27.66 -3.70
CA LYS A 28 0.82 -26.73 -2.63
C LYS A 28 -0.02 -25.47 -2.83
N PHE A 29 -0.78 -25.11 -1.81
CA PHE A 29 -1.60 -23.91 -1.79
C PHE A 29 -1.09 -22.95 -0.72
N GLY A 30 -0.51 -21.83 -1.16
CA GLY A 30 -0.10 -20.72 -0.29
C GLY A 30 -1.15 -19.62 -0.31
N MET A 31 -1.54 -19.14 0.86
CA MET A 31 -2.34 -17.93 1.00
C MET A 31 -1.57 -16.92 1.83
N GLU A 32 -1.31 -15.76 1.26
CA GLU A 32 -0.55 -14.70 1.89
C GLU A 32 -1.35 -13.40 1.90
N LEU A 33 -1.48 -12.82 3.08
CA LEU A 33 -2.09 -11.52 3.30
C LEU A 33 -1.02 -10.56 3.79
N LYS A 34 -0.73 -9.54 2.99
CA LYS A 34 0.18 -8.45 3.33
C LYS A 34 -0.59 -7.14 3.42
N TYR A 35 -0.28 -6.35 4.43
CA TYR A 35 -0.85 -5.05 4.66
C TYR A 35 0.27 -4.02 4.73
N SER A 36 0.18 -3.01 3.89
CA SER A 36 1.17 -1.93 3.77
C SER A 36 0.53 -0.62 4.20
N HIS A 37 1.15 0.06 5.17
CA HIS A 37 0.72 1.36 5.67
C HIS A 37 1.86 2.37 5.59
N GLY A 38 1.65 3.45 4.83
CA GLY A 38 2.51 4.62 4.80
C GLY A 38 2.51 5.34 6.14
N ILE A 39 3.68 5.42 6.75
CA ILE A 39 3.89 6.07 8.05
C ILE A 39 4.16 7.57 7.84
N GLY A 40 4.65 7.95 6.66
CA GLY A 40 4.94 9.32 6.29
C GLY A 40 3.74 10.05 5.68
N ASN A 41 3.66 11.37 5.91
CA ASN A 41 2.80 12.23 5.12
C ASN A 41 3.41 12.35 3.72
N VAL A 42 2.74 11.77 2.72
CA VAL A 42 3.19 11.82 1.32
C VAL A 42 2.73 13.09 0.61
N PHE A 43 1.87 13.87 1.26
CA PHE A 43 1.32 15.10 0.73
C PHE A 43 2.32 16.26 0.81
N ILE A 44 2.58 16.93 -0.32
CA ILE A 44 3.34 18.18 -0.37
C ILE A 44 2.34 19.33 -0.47
N GLN A 45 2.34 20.21 0.55
CA GLN A 45 1.47 21.38 0.61
C GLN A 45 1.99 22.46 -0.36
N ASP A 46 1.45 22.48 -1.58
CA ASP A 46 1.83 23.44 -2.64
C ASP A 46 0.99 24.74 -2.61
N GLY A 47 0.17 24.97 -1.57
CA GLY A 47 -0.60 26.20 -1.37
C GLY A 47 -1.75 26.46 -2.37
N THR A 48 -1.93 25.59 -3.36
CA THR A 48 -2.99 25.63 -4.39
C THR A 48 -4.38 25.41 -3.78
N THR A 49 -5.43 25.98 -4.40
CA THR A 49 -6.83 25.87 -3.92
C THR A 49 -7.30 24.42 -3.72
N VAL A 50 -6.82 23.49 -4.55
CA VAL A 50 -7.07 22.03 -4.44
C VAL A 50 -6.29 21.35 -3.31
N SER A 51 -5.18 21.94 -2.87
CA SER A 51 -4.31 21.40 -1.81
C SER A 51 -4.72 21.88 -0.41
N LYS A 52 -5.51 22.96 -0.30
CA LYS A 52 -5.98 23.53 0.98
C LYS A 52 -6.86 22.61 1.85
N PRO A 53 -7.76 21.77 1.32
CA PRO A 53 -8.59 20.90 2.16
C PRO A 53 -7.89 19.58 2.54
N ILE A 54 -6.75 19.25 1.93
CA ILE A 54 -6.03 18.01 2.19
C ILE A 54 -4.90 18.33 3.17
N ASP A 55 -5.03 17.87 4.43
CA ASP A 55 -4.00 18.08 5.47
C ASP A 55 -2.91 17.00 5.42
N LYS A 56 -3.32 15.74 5.27
CA LYS A 56 -2.42 14.58 5.20
C LYS A 56 -2.93 13.54 4.23
N LEU A 57 -2.01 12.95 3.48
CA LEU A 57 -2.26 11.80 2.61
C LEU A 57 -1.39 10.65 3.08
N TYR A 58 -2.01 9.52 3.37
CA TYR A 58 -1.34 8.29 3.80
C TYR A 58 -1.60 7.19 2.78
N ASN A 59 -0.54 6.46 2.40
CA ASN A 59 -0.69 5.29 1.54
C ASN A 59 -1.19 4.09 2.35
N ARG A 60 -2.17 3.35 1.83
CA ARG A 60 -2.69 2.14 2.48
C ARG A 60 -3.07 1.13 1.43
N VAL A 61 -2.41 -0.03 1.45
CA VAL A 61 -2.60 -1.08 0.44
C VAL A 61 -2.78 -2.42 1.14
N TRP A 62 -3.78 -3.17 0.68
CA TRP A 62 -3.99 -4.57 1.03
C TRP A 62 -3.53 -5.43 -0.14
N TRP A 63 -2.65 -6.37 0.15
CA TRP A 63 -2.12 -7.33 -0.79
C TRP A 63 -2.64 -8.71 -0.39
N PHE A 64 -3.36 -9.33 -1.30
CA PHE A 64 -3.85 -10.69 -1.16
C PHE A 64 -3.25 -11.52 -2.27
N SER A 65 -2.46 -12.53 -1.89
CA SER A 65 -1.75 -13.39 -2.81
C SER A 65 -2.18 -14.84 -2.57
N LEU A 66 -2.68 -15.45 -3.64
CA LEU A 66 -2.96 -16.87 -3.72
C LEU A 66 -1.89 -17.51 -4.60
N ILE A 67 -1.20 -18.48 -4.04
CA ILE A 67 -0.13 -19.20 -4.69
C ILE A 67 -0.63 -20.64 -4.84
N PHE A 68 -0.67 -21.10 -6.08
CA PHE A 68 -1.00 -22.48 -6.38
C PHE A 68 0.16 -23.09 -7.15
N GLU A 69 0.74 -24.15 -6.61
CA GLU A 69 1.83 -24.90 -7.21
C GLU A 69 1.37 -26.36 -7.25
N GLY A 70 1.41 -27.00 -8.42
CA GLY A 70 0.91 -28.35 -8.66
C GLY A 70 1.58 -28.97 -9.87
#